data_AF-A0A7J4GV16-F1
#
_entry.id   AF-A0A7J4GV16-F1
#
_cell.length_a   1.000
_cell.length_b   1.000
_cell.length_c   1.000
_cell.angle_alpha   90.00
_cell.angle_beta   90.00
_cell.angle_gamma   90.00
#
_symmetry.space_group_name_H-M   'P 1'
#
loop_
_entity.id
_entity.type
_entity.pdbx_description
1 polymer ?
#
loop_
_entity_poly.entity_id
_entity_poly.type
_entity_poly.pdbx_seq_one_letter_code
_entity_poly.pdbx_strand_id
1 'polypeptide(L)' 'MDLEHDFKPFLIFGIVFTLCLVMITLGGIELAGVWMDAMYPIFFLFAVAGLSISWIRWKNLNEKS' A
#
# COMPACT_ATOMS: atom_id res chain seq x y z
N MET A 1 -2.08 -4.84 -20.31
CA MET A 1 -1.35 -4.58 -19.05
C MET A 1 -1.02 -5.95 -18.50
N ASP A 2 0.23 -6.38 -18.60
CA ASP A 2 0.61 -7.73 -18.19
C ASP A 2 0.75 -7.76 -16.67
N LEU A 3 -0.36 -8.12 -16.02
CA LEU A 3 -0.52 -8.02 -14.58
C LEU A 3 0.41 -8.98 -13.84
N GLU A 4 1.09 -9.90 -14.52
CA GLU A 4 2.12 -10.77 -13.91
C GLU A 4 3.47 -10.09 -13.79
N HIS A 5 3.84 -9.26 -14.77
CA HIS A 5 5.18 -8.67 -14.84
C HIS A 5 5.25 -7.26 -14.24
N ASP A 6 4.12 -6.55 -14.17
CA ASP A 6 4.11 -5.15 -13.74
C ASP A 6 3.99 -5.02 -12.21
N PHE A 7 5.03 -4.48 -11.57
CA PHE A 7 5.05 -4.23 -10.12
C PHE A 7 4.48 -2.85 -9.74
N LYS A 8 4.43 -1.92 -10.71
CA LYS A 8 4.00 -0.52 -10.53
C LYS A 8 2.58 -0.37 -9.98
N PRO A 9 1.57 -1.15 -10.40
CA PRO A 9 0.20 -0.98 -9.89
C PRO A 9 0.10 -1.30 -8.41
N PHE A 10 0.74 -2.40 -7.99
CA PHE A 10 0.81 -2.81 -6.58
C PHE A 10 1.62 -1.82 -5.74
N LEU A 11 2.67 -1.22 -6.33
CA LEU A 11 3.45 -0.16 -5.67
C LEU A 11 2.59 1.07 -5.40
N ILE A 12 1.91 1.58 -6.42
CA ILE A 12 1.06 2.78 -6.33
C ILE A 12 -0.05 2.52 -5.31
N PHE A 13 -0.70 1.36 -5.39
CA PHE A 13 -1.73 0.96 -4.44
C PHE A 13 -1.18 0.93 -3.00
N GLY A 14 -0.05 0.26 -2.77
CA GLY A 14 0.59 0.20 -1.46
C GLY A 14 0.96 1.58 -0.90
N ILE A 15 1.48 2.49 -1.73
CA ILE A 15 1.80 3.87 -1.36
C ILE A 15 0.55 4.63 -0.93
N VAL A 16 -0.55 4.54 -1.69
CA VAL A 16 -1.80 5.23 -1.37
C VAL A 16 -2.32 4.80 0.01
N PHE A 17 -2.38 3.50 0.29
CA PHE A 17 -2.82 3.02 1.61
C PHE A 17 -1.86 3.39 2.73
N THR A 18 -0.55 3.46 2.44
CA THR A 18 0.44 3.95 3.41
C THR A 18 0.18 5.42 3.77
N LEU A 19 -0.16 6.26 2.79
CA LEU A 19 -0.52 7.66 3.04
C LEU A 19 -1.80 7.77 3.89
N CYS A 20 -2.80 6.93 3.64
CA CYS A 20 -3.99 6.87 4.48
C CYS A 20 -3.65 6.49 5.93
N LEU A 21 -2.75 5.52 6.14
CA LEU A 21 -2.28 5.15 7.48
C LEU A 21 -1.55 6.30 8.19
N VAL A 22 -0.67 7.01 7.47
CA VAL A 22 0.06 8.17 8.01
C VAL A 22 -0.91 9.28 8.40
N MET A 23 -1.95 9.51 7.60
CA MET A 23 -2.99 10.49 7.92
C MET A 23 -3.73 10.12 9.21
N ILE A 24 -4.05 8.85 9.42
CA ILE A 24 -4.71 8.38 10.65
C ILE A 24 -3.75 8.47 11.85
N THR A 25 -2.50 8.02 11.72
CA THR A 25 -1.56 7.98 12.85
C THR A 25 -1.09 9.37 13.29
N LEU A 26 -0.91 10.31 12.36
CA LEU A 26 -0.45 11.67 12.68
C LEU A 26 -1.61 12.64 12.90
N GLY A 27 -2.69 12.51 12.15
CA GLY A 27 -3.85 13.40 12.23
C GLY A 27 -4.87 13.01 13.30
N GLY A 28 -4.84 11.75 13.75
CA GLY A 28 -5.82 11.22 14.69
C GLY A 28 -7.25 11.20 14.14
N ILE A 29 -8.20 10.82 15.00
CA ILE A 29 -9.63 10.72 14.65
C ILE A 29 -10.21 12.08 14.24
N GLU A 30 -9.68 13.18 14.78
CA GLU A 30 -10.18 14.54 14.48
C GLU A 30 -9.97 14.94 13.01
N LEU A 31 -8.85 14.53 12.41
CA LEU A 31 -8.53 14.83 11.01
C LEU A 31 -9.00 13.72 10.06
N ALA A 32 -8.79 12.46 10.43
CA ALA A 32 -9.10 11.31 9.57
C ALA A 32 -10.59 10.93 9.60
N GLY A 33 -11.29 11.28 10.68
CA GLY A 33 -12.67 10.86 10.92
C GLY A 33 -12.77 9.41 11.39
N VAL A 34 -13.83 9.12 12.14
CA VAL A 34 -14.08 7.80 12.77
C VAL A 34 -14.10 6.66 11.75
N TRP A 35 -14.58 6.91 10.53
CA TRP A 35 -14.66 5.90 9.49
C TRP A 35 -13.28 5.47 8.98
N MET A 36 -12.33 6.39 8.82
CA MET A 36 -10.96 6.06 8.42
C MET A 36 -10.23 5.32 9.54
N ASP A 37 -10.42 5.74 10.78
CA ASP A 37 -9.86 5.07 11.95
C ASP A 37 -10.36 3.62 12.07
N ALA A 38 -11.67 3.39 11.87
CA ALA A 38 -12.24 2.04 11.83
C ALA A 38 -11.70 1.19 10.66
N MET A 39 -11.33 1.82 9.54
CA MET A 39 -10.72 1.16 8.37
C MET A 39 -9.21 0.96 8.52
N TYR A 40 -8.57 1.49 9.57
CA TYR A 40 -7.11 1.42 9.77
C TYR A 40 -6.52 0.02 9.57
N PRO A 41 -7.10 -1.07 10.12
CA PRO A 41 -6.56 -2.41 9.92
C PRO A 41 -6.57 -2.85 8.45
N ILE A 42 -7.59 -2.46 7.69
CA ILE A 42 -7.73 -2.81 6.27
C ILE A 42 -6.71 -2.03 5.44
N PHE A 43 -6.53 -0.73 5.73
CA PHE A 43 -5.50 0.08 5.08
C PHE A 43 -4.11 -0.46 5.37
N PHE A 44 -3.86 -0.94 6.60
CA PHE A 44 -2.60 -1.57 6.97
C PHE A 44 -2.33 -2.83 6.15
N LEU A 45 -3.33 -3.72 6.06
CA LEU A 45 -3.21 -4.94 5.26
C LEU A 45 -2.95 -4.64 3.78
N PHE A 46 -3.65 -3.67 3.19
CA PHE A 46 -3.46 -3.31 1.79
C PHE A 46 -2.13 -2.61 1.52
N ALA A 47 -1.65 -1.77 2.44
CA ALA A 47 -0.33 -1.16 2.34
C ALA A 47 0.76 -2.24 2.34
N VAL A 48 0.75 -3.13 3.34
CA VAL A 48 1.76 -4.20 3.49
C VAL A 48 1.71 -5.17 2.32
N ALA A 49 0.51 -5.62 1.92
CA ALA A 49 0.35 -6.56 0.81
C ALA A 49 0.79 -5.93 -0.52
N GLY A 50 0.36 -4.70 -0.81
CA GLY A 50 0.72 -3.99 -2.03
C GLY A 50 2.24 -3.77 -2.15
N LEU A 51 2.87 -3.28 -1.08
CA LEU A 51 4.31 -3.07 -1.05
C LEU A 51 5.09 -4.39 -1.12
N SER A 52 4.65 -5.44 -0.43
CA SER A 52 5.32 -6.75 -0.45
C SER A 52 5.27 -7.40 -1.83
N ILE A 53 4.09 -7.42 -2.47
CA ILE A 53 3.93 -7.97 -3.82
C ILE A 53 4.76 -7.17 -4.82
N SER A 54 4.74 -5.85 -4.69
CA SER A 54 5.54 -4.97 -5.54
C SER A 54 7.03 -5.23 -5.39
N TRP A 55 7.52 -5.36 -4.16
CA TRP A 55 8.92 -5.66 -3.86
C TRP A 55 9.38 -7.00 -4.46
N ILE A 56 8.59 -8.07 -4.24
CA ILE A 56 8.90 -9.41 -4.75
C ILE A 56 9.01 -9.37 -6.29
N ARG A 57 8.09 -8.68 -6.94
CA ARG A 57 8.08 -8.58 -8.41
C ARG A 57 9.19 -7.72 -8.96
N TRP A 58 9.49 -6.59 -8.30
CA TRP A 58 10.62 -5.74 -8.66
C TRP A 58 11.96 -6.50 -8.52
N LYS A 59 12.12 -7.28 -7.44
CA LYS A 59 13.29 -8.14 -7.25
C LYS A 59 13.42 -9.18 -8.37
N ASN A 60 12.35 -9.90 -8.69
CA ASN A 60 12.35 -10.91 -9.75
C ASN A 60 12.65 -10.32 -11.15
N LEU A 61 12.20 -9.09 -11.41
CA LEU A 61 12.54 -8.33 -12.62
C LEU A 61 14.05 -8.07 -12.71
N ASN A 62 14.65 -7.65 -11.59
CA ASN A 62 16.07 -7.30 -11.53
C ASN A 62 16.99 -8.53 -11.59
N GLU A 63 16.54 -9.70 -11.12
CA GLU A 63 17.31 -10.96 -11.23
C GLU A 63 17.23 -11.61 -12.61
N LYS A 64 16.25 -11.26 -13.45
CA LYS A 64 16.11 -11.75 -14.83
C LYS A 64 16.76 -10.84 -15.88
N SER A 65 17.23 -9.66 -15.50
CA SER A 65 17.91 -8.68 -16.37
C SER A 65 19.42 -8.83 -16.30
#